data_AF-A0A401IIK5-F1
#
_entry.id   AF-A0A401IIK5-F1
#
_cell.length_a   1.000
_cell.length_b   1.000
_cell.length_c   1.000
_cell.angle_alpha   90.00
_cell.angle_beta   90.00
_cell.angle_gamma   90.00
#
_symmetry.space_group_name_H-M   'P 1'
#
loop_
_entity.id
_entity.type
_entity.pdbx_description
1 polymer ?
#
loop_
_entity_poly.entity_id
_entity_poly.type
_entity_poly.pdbx_seq_one_letter_code
_entity_poly.pdbx_strand_id
1 'polypeptide(L)'
;MRTQSVILASLVSSSLMMALPLQAQQVSRHNPYNINSCNYSHYWVNNQGKCIDLHEPNITRYNGYEEKFFKALKKIGIVLSYESCEPGLMGHYKPFYNRLTICQNNRRDFSLYIETLAHESWHVVQDCATGLNNERVAPIFNSNSSRFRASISSLKSSDWKDLNLYESEDLPYEVEAFFMSKHPDAVLEALEVCSANITRKK
;
A
#
# COMPACT_ATOMS: atom_id res chain seq x y z
N MET A 1 66.17 52.99 -23.97
CA MET A 1 66.56 51.89 -24.88
C MET A 1 65.72 50.67 -24.49
N ARG A 2 64.79 50.19 -25.34
CA ARG A 2 64.82 48.84 -25.99
C ARG A 2 65.30 47.75 -25.00
N THR A 3 64.57 46.68 -24.67
CA THR A 3 63.88 45.73 -25.57
C THR A 3 63.16 44.61 -24.77
N GLN A 4 62.15 43.98 -25.40
CA GLN A 4 61.66 42.58 -25.28
C GLN A 4 60.91 42.18 -23.97
N SER A 5 59.59 41.93 -23.96
CA SER A 5 58.82 40.78 -24.51
C SER A 5 59.22 39.42 -23.92
N VAL A 6 58.36 38.81 -23.08
CA VAL A 6 57.93 37.39 -23.18
C VAL A 6 56.57 37.23 -22.47
N ILE A 7 55.68 36.55 -23.19
CA ILE A 7 54.31 36.15 -22.87
C ILE A 7 54.32 34.86 -22.04
N LEU A 8 53.45 34.74 -21.03
CA LEU A 8 52.85 33.45 -20.65
C LEU A 8 51.42 33.68 -20.18
N ALA A 9 50.49 33.52 -21.13
CA ALA A 9 49.07 33.42 -20.87
C ALA A 9 48.77 32.01 -20.35
N SER A 10 48.33 31.91 -19.10
CA SER A 10 47.69 30.69 -18.58
C SER A 10 46.22 30.69 -18.98
N LEU A 11 45.89 29.82 -19.94
CA LEU A 11 44.51 29.46 -20.27
C LEU A 11 43.94 28.65 -19.10
N VAL A 12 43.10 29.29 -18.28
CA VAL A 12 42.16 28.54 -17.42
C VAL A 12 40.96 28.20 -18.29
N SER A 13 40.89 26.94 -18.71
CA SER A 13 39.71 26.37 -19.35
C SER A 13 38.58 26.25 -18.32
N SER A 14 37.85 27.35 -18.11
CA SER A 14 36.55 27.32 -17.46
C SER A 14 35.53 26.76 -18.43
N SER A 15 35.37 25.43 -18.42
CA SER A 15 34.22 24.76 -19.01
C SER A 15 32.99 25.09 -18.17
N LEU A 16 32.37 26.25 -18.40
CA LEU A 16 31.02 26.50 -17.94
C LEU A 16 30.10 25.59 -18.74
N MET A 17 29.78 24.43 -18.17
CA MET A 17 28.70 23.57 -18.67
C MET A 17 27.43 24.42 -18.66
N MET A 18 26.96 24.79 -19.86
CA MET A 18 25.64 25.37 -20.02
C MET A 18 24.64 24.36 -19.48
N ALA A 19 24.02 24.70 -18.34
CA ALA A 19 22.82 24.03 -17.89
C ALA A 19 21.76 24.25 -18.97
N LEU A 20 21.56 23.22 -19.80
CA LEU A 20 20.41 23.16 -20.68
C LEU A 20 19.16 23.23 -19.80
N PRO A 21 18.17 24.08 -20.12
CA PRO A 21 16.91 24.01 -19.41
C PRO A 21 16.33 22.62 -19.68
N LEU A 22 16.18 21.83 -18.62
CA LEU A 22 15.28 20.69 -18.61
C LEU A 22 13.90 21.24 -18.97
N GLN A 23 13.56 21.16 -20.25
CA GLN A 23 12.17 21.17 -20.68
C GLN A 23 11.55 19.98 -19.99
N ALA A 24 10.87 20.26 -18.88
CA ALA A 24 9.84 19.40 -18.34
C ALA A 24 8.92 19.08 -19.52
N GLN A 25 9.09 17.90 -20.10
CA GLN A 25 8.10 17.34 -21.00
C GLN A 25 6.80 17.41 -20.23
N GLN A 26 5.89 18.26 -20.72
CA GLN A 26 4.52 18.30 -20.26
C GLN A 26 4.00 16.87 -20.39
N VAL A 27 3.99 16.15 -19.26
CA VAL A 27 3.22 14.93 -19.13
C VAL A 27 1.81 15.34 -19.50
N SER A 28 1.41 14.89 -20.68
CA SER A 28 0.11 15.14 -21.27
C SER A 28 -0.93 14.91 -20.18
N ARG A 29 -1.59 16.00 -19.77
CA ARG A 29 -2.75 15.98 -18.87
C ARG A 29 -3.78 15.05 -19.51
N HIS A 30 -3.78 13.80 -19.07
CA HIS A 30 -4.83 12.88 -19.46
C HIS A 30 -6.12 13.36 -18.82
N ASN A 31 -7.08 13.55 -19.72
CA ASN A 31 -8.43 14.01 -19.46
C ASN A 31 -9.11 13.07 -18.45
N PRO A 32 -9.69 13.57 -17.34
CA PRO A 32 -10.40 12.74 -16.36
C PRO A 32 -11.78 12.34 -16.92
N TYR A 33 -11.79 11.53 -17.97
CA TYR A 33 -13.02 10.89 -18.43
C TYR A 33 -13.34 9.73 -17.49
N ASN A 34 -14.19 10.04 -16.51
CA ASN A 34 -15.17 9.16 -15.89
C ASN A 34 -14.66 7.77 -15.46
N ILE A 35 -13.77 7.75 -14.47
CA ILE A 35 -13.32 6.54 -13.74
C ILE A 35 -14.48 5.89 -12.95
N ASN A 36 -15.67 6.50 -12.87
CA ASN A 36 -16.75 6.12 -11.95
C ASN A 36 -17.73 5.03 -12.43
N SER A 37 -17.45 4.26 -13.49
CA SER A 37 -18.43 3.29 -14.01
C SER A 37 -18.15 1.82 -13.68
N CYS A 38 -16.93 1.47 -13.25
CA CYS A 38 -16.61 0.08 -12.92
C CYS A 38 -17.09 -0.25 -11.50
N ASN A 39 -17.87 -1.32 -11.34
CA ASN A 39 -18.11 -1.90 -10.02
C ASN A 39 -16.79 -2.53 -9.54
N TYR A 40 -16.06 -1.84 -8.67
CA TYR A 40 -14.74 -2.27 -8.20
C TYR A 40 -14.73 -3.61 -7.47
N SER A 41 -15.89 -4.11 -7.07
CA SER A 41 -16.08 -5.46 -6.54
C SER A 41 -15.66 -6.55 -7.53
N HIS A 42 -16.00 -6.39 -8.82
CA HIS A 42 -15.80 -7.43 -9.83
C HIS A 42 -14.83 -7.02 -10.94
N TYR A 43 -14.41 -5.76 -10.96
CA TYR A 43 -13.60 -5.22 -12.05
C TYR A 43 -12.37 -4.47 -11.53
N TRP A 44 -11.27 -4.57 -12.26
CA TRP A 44 -10.13 -3.65 -12.14
C TRP A 44 -10.06 -2.73 -13.34
N VAL A 45 -9.42 -1.57 -13.18
CA VAL A 45 -9.29 -0.57 -14.24
C VAL A 45 -7.87 -0.64 -14.77
N ASN A 46 -7.73 -0.93 -16.07
CA ASN A 46 -6.42 -0.95 -16.70
C ASN A 46 -5.91 0.49 -16.98
N ASN A 47 -4.65 0.61 -17.42
CA ASN A 47 -4.02 1.90 -17.72
C ASN A 47 -4.71 2.72 -18.83
N GLN A 48 -5.68 2.12 -19.55
CA GLN A 48 -6.48 2.76 -20.59
C GLN A 48 -7.88 3.17 -20.09
N GLY A 49 -8.16 3.00 -18.80
CA GLY A 49 -9.48 3.29 -18.22
C GLY A 49 -10.55 2.22 -18.48
N LYS A 50 -10.17 1.04 -19.00
CA LYS A 50 -11.12 -0.03 -19.29
C LYS A 50 -11.35 -0.91 -18.07
N CYS A 51 -12.62 -1.20 -17.76
CA CYS A 51 -12.98 -2.24 -16.78
C CYS A 51 -12.59 -3.62 -17.33
N ILE A 52 -11.73 -4.31 -16.61
CA ILE A 52 -11.34 -5.69 -16.87
C ILE A 52 -11.91 -6.54 -15.74
N ASP A 53 -12.64 -7.58 -16.11
CA ASP A 53 -13.20 -8.54 -15.17
C ASP A 53 -12.07 -9.20 -14.37
N LEU A 54 -12.20 -9.20 -13.04
CA LEU A 54 -11.30 -9.93 -12.18
C LEU A 54 -11.63 -11.40 -12.35
N HIS A 55 -10.74 -12.15 -12.99
CA HIS A 55 -10.96 -13.58 -13.22
C HIS A 55 -11.28 -14.29 -11.89
N GLU A 56 -12.40 -15.02 -11.85
CA GLU A 56 -12.94 -15.66 -10.65
C GLU A 56 -12.76 -17.20 -10.71
N PRO A 57 -11.58 -17.76 -10.41
CA PRO A 57 -11.42 -19.21 -10.44
C PRO A 57 -12.15 -19.92 -9.28
N ASN A 58 -12.64 -19.20 -8.25
CA ASN A 58 -13.30 -19.82 -7.10
C ASN A 58 -14.18 -18.84 -6.27
N ILE A 59 -15.37 -18.51 -6.78
CA ILE A 59 -16.36 -17.63 -6.14
C ILE A 59 -16.73 -18.08 -4.70
N THR A 60 -16.69 -19.38 -4.42
CA THR A 60 -17.20 -19.92 -3.14
C THR A 60 -16.33 -19.64 -1.92
N ARG A 61 -15.01 -19.41 -2.08
CA ARG A 61 -14.12 -19.19 -0.93
C ARG A 61 -14.14 -17.75 -0.42
N TYR A 62 -14.34 -16.79 -1.32
CA TYR A 62 -14.16 -15.36 -1.01
C TYR A 62 -15.43 -14.51 -1.19
N ASN A 63 -16.54 -15.13 -1.57
CA ASN A 63 -17.84 -14.44 -1.69
C ASN A 63 -18.23 -13.72 -0.39
N GLY A 64 -18.57 -12.44 -0.54
CA GLY A 64 -19.10 -11.61 0.53
C GLY A 64 -18.08 -11.08 1.54
N TYR A 65 -16.78 -11.40 1.41
CA TYR A 65 -15.78 -10.81 2.30
C TYR A 65 -15.61 -9.31 2.10
N GLU A 66 -15.63 -8.86 0.85
CA GLU A 66 -15.52 -7.44 0.52
C GLU A 66 -16.56 -6.60 1.27
N GLU A 67 -17.84 -6.97 1.16
CA GLU A 67 -18.93 -6.27 1.84
C GLU A 67 -18.75 -6.29 3.36
N LYS A 68 -18.33 -7.44 3.92
CA LYS A 68 -18.04 -7.58 5.36
C LYS A 68 -16.93 -6.62 5.79
N PHE A 69 -15.82 -6.57 5.05
CA PHE A 69 -14.71 -5.66 5.34
C PHE A 69 -15.16 -4.20 5.22
N PHE A 70 -15.89 -3.83 4.17
CA PHE A 70 -16.36 -2.46 4.00
C PHE A 70 -17.24 -2.02 5.15
N LYS A 71 -18.17 -2.89 5.56
CA LYS A 71 -19.06 -2.62 6.69
C LYS A 71 -18.26 -2.45 7.99
N ALA A 72 -17.32 -3.36 8.27
CA ALA A 72 -16.49 -3.33 9.47
C ALA A 72 -15.60 -2.07 9.51
N LEU A 73 -14.86 -1.78 8.43
CA LEU A 73 -13.99 -0.61 8.29
C LEU A 73 -14.76 0.70 8.41
N LYS A 74 -15.91 0.82 7.73
CA LYS A 74 -16.77 2.00 7.81
C LYS A 74 -17.30 2.22 9.23
N LYS A 75 -17.66 1.15 9.94
CA LYS A 75 -18.18 1.21 11.32
C LYS A 75 -17.16 1.81 12.30
N ILE A 76 -15.86 1.61 12.06
CA ILE A 76 -14.77 2.16 12.88
C ILE A 76 -14.19 3.47 12.33
N GLY A 77 -14.76 4.00 11.25
CA GLY A 77 -14.36 5.30 10.69
C GLY A 77 -13.19 5.26 9.72
N ILE A 78 -12.81 4.09 9.20
CA ILE A 78 -11.82 3.99 8.13
C ILE A 78 -12.48 4.32 6.79
N VAL A 79 -11.83 5.21 6.04
CA VAL A 79 -12.21 5.54 4.66
C VAL A 79 -11.51 4.57 3.72
N LEU A 80 -12.29 3.85 2.93
CA LEU A 80 -11.77 3.05 1.82
C LEU A 80 -11.64 3.92 0.57
N SER A 81 -10.47 3.96 -0.04
CA SER A 81 -10.25 4.56 -1.35
C SER A 81 -9.72 3.54 -2.34
N TYR A 82 -9.95 3.84 -3.61
CA TYR A 82 -9.39 3.09 -4.71
C TYR A 82 -8.64 4.04 -5.62
N GLU A 83 -7.37 3.74 -5.88
CA GLU A 83 -6.46 4.66 -6.54
C GLU A 83 -5.56 3.89 -7.53
N SER A 84 -4.92 4.61 -8.45
CA SER A 84 -3.82 4.06 -9.24
C SER A 84 -2.52 4.26 -8.46
N CYS A 85 -1.73 3.20 -8.31
CA CYS A 85 -0.47 3.21 -7.55
C CYS A 85 0.72 2.83 -8.42
N GLU A 86 1.92 3.00 -7.87
CA GLU A 86 3.16 2.50 -8.49
C GLU A 86 3.09 0.97 -8.71
N PRO A 87 3.71 0.44 -9.78
CA PRO A 87 3.72 -1.00 -10.04
C PRO A 87 4.26 -1.80 -8.85
N GLY A 88 3.55 -2.87 -8.48
CA GLY A 88 3.93 -3.77 -7.37
C GLY A 88 3.27 -3.46 -6.03
N LEU A 89 2.68 -2.27 -5.84
CA LEU A 89 1.92 -1.95 -4.63
C LEU A 89 0.45 -2.36 -4.79
N MET A 90 -0.03 -3.31 -4.00
CA MET A 90 -1.42 -3.81 -4.11
C MET A 90 -2.42 -2.99 -3.28
N GLY A 91 -1.97 -2.45 -2.16
CA GLY A 91 -2.74 -1.63 -1.24
C GLY A 91 -1.82 -0.96 -0.25
N HIS A 92 -2.38 -0.08 0.58
CA HIS A 92 -1.71 0.45 1.77
C HIS A 92 -2.73 1.07 2.72
N TYR A 93 -2.50 0.94 4.03
CA TYR A 93 -3.18 1.72 5.06
C TYR A 93 -2.33 2.90 5.54
N LYS A 94 -2.95 4.08 5.71
CA LYS A 94 -2.32 5.27 6.31
C LYS A 94 -3.00 5.59 7.65
N PRO A 95 -2.38 5.23 8.78
CA PRO A 95 -2.92 5.43 10.13
C PRO A 95 -3.37 6.87 10.41
N PHE A 96 -2.52 7.85 10.10
CA PHE A 96 -2.80 9.26 10.37
C PHE A 96 -4.06 9.79 9.66
N TYR A 97 -4.42 9.21 8.51
CA TYR A 97 -5.59 9.63 7.74
C TYR A 97 -6.79 8.70 7.91
N ASN A 98 -6.67 7.62 8.70
CA ASN A 98 -7.63 6.52 8.75
C ASN A 98 -8.10 6.09 7.36
N ARG A 99 -7.15 5.95 6.42
CA ARG A 99 -7.45 5.66 5.02
C ARG A 99 -6.80 4.35 4.60
N LEU A 100 -7.61 3.42 4.12
CA LEU A 100 -7.16 2.20 3.46
C LEU A 100 -7.33 2.39 1.95
N THR A 101 -6.24 2.26 1.21
CA THR A 101 -6.22 2.40 -0.25
C THR A 101 -6.01 1.04 -0.89
N ILE A 102 -6.85 0.69 -1.87
CA ILE A 102 -6.60 -0.45 -2.76
C ILE A 102 -6.13 0.06 -4.13
N CYS A 103 -5.02 -0.49 -4.62
CA CYS A 103 -4.39 -0.07 -5.88
C CYS A 103 -5.01 -0.79 -7.08
N GLN A 104 -5.94 -0.12 -7.77
CA GLN A 104 -6.78 -0.75 -8.80
C GLN A 104 -5.97 -1.30 -9.97
N ASN A 105 -4.96 -0.55 -10.43
CA ASN A 105 -4.16 -0.87 -11.60
C ASN A 105 -3.23 -2.08 -11.40
N ASN A 106 -3.07 -2.53 -10.17
CA ASN A 106 -2.19 -3.64 -9.81
C ASN A 106 -2.94 -4.93 -9.46
N ARG A 107 -4.28 -4.90 -9.40
CA ARG A 107 -5.12 -6.07 -9.14
C ARG A 107 -5.04 -7.07 -10.30
N ARG A 108 -4.92 -8.35 -9.95
CA ARG A 108 -4.74 -9.45 -10.93
C ARG A 108 -5.89 -10.44 -10.91
N ASP A 109 -6.40 -10.74 -9.73
CA ASP A 109 -7.53 -11.65 -9.52
C ASP A 109 -8.26 -11.30 -8.20
N PHE A 110 -9.46 -11.86 -8.03
CA PHE A 110 -10.30 -11.56 -6.88
C PHE A 110 -9.77 -12.15 -5.56
N SER A 111 -9.03 -13.27 -5.60
CA SER A 111 -8.47 -13.87 -4.38
C SER A 111 -7.37 -13.00 -3.80
N LEU A 112 -6.44 -12.55 -4.66
CA LEU A 112 -5.39 -11.61 -4.28
C LEU A 112 -5.98 -10.31 -3.76
N TYR A 113 -7.05 -9.80 -4.38
CA TYR A 113 -7.74 -8.61 -3.89
C TYR A 113 -8.23 -8.76 -2.44
N ILE A 114 -8.90 -9.86 -2.11
CA ILE A 114 -9.40 -10.08 -0.74
C ILE A 114 -8.24 -10.29 0.25
N GLU A 115 -7.18 -10.97 -0.16
CA GLU A 115 -5.97 -11.10 0.66
C GLU A 115 -5.32 -9.74 0.94
N THR A 116 -5.22 -8.86 -0.07
CA THR A 116 -4.77 -7.47 0.11
C THR A 116 -5.70 -6.71 1.07
N LEU A 117 -7.02 -6.82 0.88
CA LEU A 117 -7.98 -6.14 1.76
C LEU A 117 -7.84 -6.61 3.22
N ALA A 118 -7.63 -7.92 3.44
CA ALA A 118 -7.40 -8.49 4.76
C ALA A 118 -6.04 -8.06 5.35
N HIS A 119 -4.98 -8.02 4.54
CA HIS A 119 -3.65 -7.54 4.94
C HIS A 119 -3.72 -6.08 5.42
N GLU A 120 -4.24 -5.18 4.59
CA GLU A 120 -4.35 -3.77 4.94
C GLU A 120 -5.31 -3.53 6.12
N SER A 121 -6.37 -4.33 6.21
CA SER A 121 -7.27 -4.31 7.37
C SER A 121 -6.58 -4.78 8.64
N TRP A 122 -5.56 -5.63 8.57
CA TRP A 122 -4.78 -6.00 9.75
C TRP A 122 -3.94 -4.82 10.27
N HIS A 123 -3.39 -3.99 9.40
CA HIS A 123 -2.74 -2.74 9.84
C HIS A 123 -3.70 -1.79 10.54
N VAL A 124 -4.98 -1.76 10.15
CA VAL A 124 -6.03 -1.04 10.90
C VAL A 124 -6.21 -1.62 12.30
N VAL A 125 -6.20 -2.96 12.44
CA VAL A 125 -6.29 -3.62 13.75
C VAL A 125 -5.08 -3.28 14.62
N GLN A 126 -3.88 -3.29 14.05
CA GLN A 126 -2.63 -2.91 14.71
C GLN A 126 -2.63 -1.45 15.17
N ASP A 127 -3.16 -0.52 14.37
CA ASP A 127 -3.38 0.88 14.77
C ASP A 127 -4.41 0.98 15.91
N CYS A 128 -5.53 0.26 15.78
CA CYS A 128 -6.61 0.29 16.76
C CYS A 128 -6.21 -0.27 18.12
N ALA A 129 -5.25 -1.20 18.18
CA ALA A 129 -4.72 -1.75 19.43
C ALA A 129 -4.15 -0.67 20.36
N THR A 130 -3.64 0.42 19.80
CA THR A 130 -3.15 1.61 20.53
C THR A 130 -4.12 2.80 20.48
N GLY A 131 -5.25 2.66 19.78
CA GLY A 131 -6.25 3.70 19.48
C GLY A 131 -6.08 4.24 18.06
N LEU A 132 -7.14 4.47 17.29
CA LEU A 132 -7.00 4.91 15.88
C LEU A 132 -6.40 6.33 15.73
N ASN A 133 -5.91 6.63 14.52
CA ASN A 133 -5.26 7.89 14.12
C ASN A 133 -3.87 8.11 14.74
N ASN A 134 -3.07 7.05 14.90
CA ASN A 134 -1.69 7.22 15.31
C ASN A 134 -0.80 7.62 14.13
N GLU A 135 0.44 8.02 14.42
CA GLU A 135 1.49 8.15 13.41
C GLU A 135 2.04 6.79 12.94
N ARG A 136 1.93 5.76 13.79
CA ARG A 136 2.46 4.41 13.56
C ARG A 136 1.54 3.34 14.14
N VAL A 137 1.57 2.16 13.55
CA VAL A 137 0.86 0.97 14.05
C VAL A 137 1.69 0.22 15.10
N ALA A 138 1.09 -0.68 15.87
CA ALA A 138 1.77 -1.52 16.85
C ALA A 138 1.62 -3.02 16.54
N PRO A 139 2.68 -3.85 16.63
CA PRO A 139 2.57 -5.26 16.32
C PRO A 139 1.86 -5.98 17.48
N ILE A 140 0.93 -6.87 17.16
CA ILE A 140 0.06 -7.52 18.16
C ILE A 140 0.68 -8.82 18.68
N PHE A 141 1.25 -9.63 17.77
CA PHE A 141 1.82 -10.94 18.09
C PHE A 141 3.22 -10.85 18.68
N ASN A 142 3.93 -9.73 18.51
CA ASN A 142 5.29 -9.58 19.04
C ASN A 142 5.38 -9.80 20.57
N SER A 143 4.31 -9.46 21.29
CA SER A 143 4.18 -9.75 22.74
C SER A 143 4.05 -11.24 23.07
N ASN A 144 3.72 -12.09 22.09
CA ASN A 144 3.56 -13.53 22.21
C ASN A 144 4.46 -14.27 21.22
N SER A 145 5.67 -14.62 21.68
CA SER A 145 6.71 -15.27 20.87
C SER A 145 6.27 -16.60 20.20
N SER A 146 5.23 -17.27 20.70
CA SER A 146 4.72 -18.50 20.07
C SER A 146 3.88 -18.20 18.83
N ARG A 147 2.99 -17.18 18.92
CA ARG A 147 2.18 -16.72 17.78
C ARG A 147 3.03 -16.08 16.69
N PHE A 148 4.00 -15.26 17.08
CA PHE A 148 4.93 -14.66 16.13
C PHE A 148 5.81 -15.70 15.41
N ARG A 149 6.26 -16.75 16.11
CA ARG A 149 6.96 -17.87 15.45
C ARG A 149 6.05 -18.65 14.50
N ALA A 150 4.79 -18.86 14.90
CA ALA A 150 3.81 -19.51 14.03
C ALA A 150 3.55 -18.71 12.74
N SER A 151 3.41 -17.37 12.84
CA SER A 151 3.24 -16.52 11.66
C SER A 151 4.43 -16.65 10.71
N ILE A 152 5.66 -16.47 11.21
CA ILE A 152 6.90 -16.67 10.42
C ILE A 152 6.93 -18.05 9.74
N SER A 153 6.60 -19.11 10.47
CA SER A 153 6.68 -20.49 9.95
C SER A 153 5.66 -20.82 8.86
N SER A 154 4.59 -20.02 8.76
CA SER A 154 3.52 -20.23 7.80
C SER A 154 3.74 -19.51 6.47
N LEU A 155 4.70 -18.59 6.43
CA LEU A 155 5.05 -17.79 5.25
C LEU A 155 5.71 -18.67 4.19
N LYS A 156 5.28 -18.50 2.94
CA LYS A 156 5.84 -19.18 1.77
C LYS A 156 7.02 -18.40 1.22
N SER A 157 7.80 -19.02 0.33
CA SER A 157 8.94 -18.37 -0.32
C SER A 157 8.55 -17.09 -1.10
N SER A 158 7.33 -17.02 -1.63
CA SER A 158 6.79 -15.81 -2.25
C SER A 158 6.65 -14.67 -1.23
N ASP A 159 6.10 -14.96 -0.06
CA ASP A 159 5.85 -13.96 0.99
C ASP A 159 7.18 -13.41 1.51
N TRP A 160 8.19 -14.26 1.67
CA TRP A 160 9.55 -13.83 2.02
C TRP A 160 10.20 -12.92 0.97
N LYS A 161 9.93 -13.17 -0.31
CA LYS A 161 10.44 -12.31 -1.39
C LYS A 161 9.84 -10.91 -1.29
N ASP A 162 8.55 -10.81 -0.99
CA ASP A 162 7.86 -9.53 -0.85
C ASP A 162 8.28 -8.83 0.46
N LEU A 163 8.40 -9.56 1.57
CA LEU A 163 8.89 -9.04 2.85
C LEU A 163 10.32 -8.46 2.77
N ASN A 164 11.18 -9.01 1.91
CA ASN A 164 12.54 -8.49 1.71
C ASN A 164 12.57 -7.09 1.04
N LEU A 165 11.43 -6.57 0.59
CA LEU A 165 11.32 -5.22 0.04
C LEU A 165 11.06 -4.17 1.14
N TYR A 166 10.76 -4.61 2.36
CA TYR A 166 10.48 -3.73 3.49
C TYR A 166 11.73 -3.46 4.32
N GLU A 167 11.75 -2.31 4.99
CA GLU A 167 12.77 -1.99 5.97
C GLU A 167 12.70 -2.95 7.15
N SER A 168 13.85 -3.25 7.76
CA SER A 168 13.93 -4.23 8.85
C SER A 168 13.07 -3.87 10.06
N GLU A 169 12.84 -2.57 10.28
CA GLU A 169 11.98 -2.07 11.35
C GLU A 169 10.49 -2.32 11.12
N ASP A 170 10.07 -2.49 9.86
CA ASP A 170 8.66 -2.72 9.49
C ASP A 170 8.28 -4.20 9.47
N LEU A 171 9.28 -5.09 9.39
CA LEU A 171 9.08 -6.55 9.31
C LEU A 171 8.13 -7.12 10.37
N PRO A 172 8.16 -6.70 11.66
CA PRO A 172 7.22 -7.24 12.65
C PRO A 172 5.76 -6.97 12.31
N TYR A 173 5.44 -5.81 11.73
CA TYR A 173 4.05 -5.46 11.37
C TYR A 173 3.61 -6.21 10.12
N GLU A 174 4.48 -6.24 9.12
CA GLU A 174 4.23 -6.86 7.82
C GLU A 174 4.12 -8.37 7.93
N VAL A 175 4.98 -9.04 8.71
CA VAL A 175 4.88 -10.50 8.95
C VAL A 175 3.51 -10.89 9.51
N GLU A 176 2.98 -10.09 10.44
CA GLU A 176 1.64 -10.34 10.97
C GLU A 176 0.56 -10.10 9.91
N ALA A 177 0.67 -9.04 9.12
CA ALA A 177 -0.30 -8.72 8.07
C ALA A 177 -0.30 -9.75 6.94
N PHE A 178 0.87 -10.22 6.50
CA PHE A 178 1.00 -11.34 5.55
C PHE A 178 0.37 -12.61 6.08
N PHE A 179 0.62 -12.96 7.34
CA PHE A 179 -0.03 -14.11 7.97
C PHE A 179 -1.55 -13.95 8.02
N MET A 180 -2.02 -12.82 8.52
CA MET A 180 -3.45 -12.56 8.73
C MET A 180 -4.23 -12.37 7.43
N SER A 181 -3.58 -12.02 6.32
CA SER A 181 -4.19 -11.98 4.98
C SER A 181 -4.86 -13.30 4.59
N LYS A 182 -4.38 -14.43 5.14
CA LYS A 182 -4.91 -15.77 4.87
C LYS A 182 -6.05 -16.17 5.81
N HIS A 183 -6.38 -15.32 6.79
CA HIS A 183 -7.36 -15.56 7.84
C HIS A 183 -8.40 -14.42 7.91
N PRO A 184 -9.13 -14.12 6.82
CA PRO A 184 -10.00 -12.94 6.72
C PRO A 184 -11.11 -12.91 7.78
N ASP A 185 -11.68 -14.06 8.18
CA ASP A 185 -12.66 -14.11 9.29
C ASP A 185 -12.05 -13.63 10.62
N ALA A 186 -10.81 -13.99 10.92
CA ALA A 186 -10.13 -13.56 12.14
C ALA A 186 -9.78 -12.07 12.11
N VAL A 187 -9.47 -11.52 10.93
CA VAL A 187 -9.30 -10.07 10.75
C VAL A 187 -10.62 -9.33 11.00
N LEU A 188 -11.73 -9.83 10.43
CA LEU A 188 -13.06 -9.25 10.65
C LEU A 188 -13.47 -9.28 12.12
N GLU A 189 -13.22 -10.39 12.83
CA GLU A 189 -13.46 -10.49 14.28
C GLU A 189 -12.65 -9.43 15.05
N ALA A 190 -11.38 -9.24 14.70
CA ALA A 190 -10.53 -8.25 15.33
C ALA A 190 -10.99 -6.80 15.06
N LEU A 191 -11.51 -6.51 13.86
CA LEU A 191 -12.13 -5.22 13.54
C LEU A 191 -13.41 -4.97 14.36
N GLU A 192 -14.19 -6.01 14.65
CA GLU A 192 -15.37 -5.89 15.54
C GLU A 192 -14.96 -5.60 16.99
N VAL A 193 -13.88 -6.22 17.49
CA VAL A 193 -13.30 -5.88 18.80
C VAL A 193 -12.83 -4.43 18.83
N CYS A 194 -12.15 -3.98 17.78
CA CYS A 194 -11.76 -2.58 17.62
C CYS A 194 -12.98 -1.63 17.71
N SER A 195 -14.05 -1.95 16.99
CA SER A 195 -15.29 -1.17 17.01
C SER A 195 -15.89 -1.04 18.41
N ALA A 196 -15.98 -2.14 19.15
CA ALA A 196 -16.50 -2.14 20.51
C ALA A 196 -15.66 -1.26 21.45
N ASN A 197 -14.34 -1.24 21.28
CA ASN A 197 -13.43 -0.43 22.08
C ASN A 197 -13.54 1.07 21.78
N ILE A 198 -13.79 1.45 20.51
CA ILE A 198 -14.03 2.86 20.13
C ILE A 198 -15.33 3.37 20.75
N THR A 199 -16.40 2.57 20.74
CA THR A 199 -17.69 2.98 21.31
C THR A 199 -17.62 3.20 22.82
N ARG A 200 -16.80 2.43 23.56
CA ARG A 200 -16.64 2.58 25.02
C ARG A 200 -15.83 3.82 25.44
N LYS A 201 -15.06 4.41 24.53
CA LYS A 201 -14.22 5.60 24.81
C LYS A 201 -14.92 6.92 24.48
N LYS A 202 -16.14 6.89 23.91
CA LYS A 202 -16.98 8.06 23.65
C LYS A 202 -17.99 8.25 24.77
#